data_AF-A0A7S4CM84-F1
#
_entry.id   AF-A0A7S4CM84-F1
#
_cell.length_a   1.000
_cell.length_b   1.000
_cell.length_c   1.000
_cell.angle_alpha   90.00
_cell.angle_beta   90.00
_cell.angle_gamma   90.00
#
_symmetry.space_group_name_H-M   'P 1'
#
loop_
_entity.id
_entity.type
_entity.pdbx_description
1 polymer ?
#
loop_
_entity_poly.entity_id
_entity_poly.type
_entity_poly.pdbx_seq_one_letter_code
_entity_poly.pdbx_strand_id
1 'polypeptide(L)'
;RIFTNIVIFCILLNTIFLALEHHNQPKALDDFLEVSNVVLTIIFLSEMIIKIIGLGLFGYLQDTFNILDAIIVIVSMVELGLQGGGISVFRALRLLRVFKMLNRWKGLRMLISVTLEAIAE
;
A
#
# COMPACT_ATOMS: atom_id res chain seq x y z
N ARG A 1 -14.40 -7.54 -7.86
CA ARG A 1 -15.14 -6.75 -6.85
C ARG A 1 -14.96 -7.36 -5.45
N ILE A 2 -15.36 -8.62 -5.20
CA ILE A 2 -15.19 -9.28 -3.88
C ILE A 2 -13.71 -9.35 -3.46
N PHE A 3 -12.83 -9.88 -4.32
CA PHE A 3 -11.39 -9.97 -4.05
C PHE A 3 -10.77 -8.60 -3.72
N THR A 4 -11.07 -7.57 -4.51
CA THR A 4 -10.60 -6.20 -4.29
C THR A 4 -11.05 -5.65 -2.94
N ASN A 5 -12.30 -5.89 -2.55
CA ASN A 5 -12.84 -5.43 -1.28
C ASN A 5 -12.18 -6.16 -0.09
N ILE A 6 -11.92 -7.47 -0.23
CA ILE A 6 -11.20 -8.25 0.78
C ILE A 6 -9.79 -7.71 0.96
N VAL A 7 -9.06 -7.48 -0.14
CA VAL A 7 -7.69 -6.93 -0.08
C VAL A 7 -7.68 -5.57 0.60
N ILE A 8 -8.63 -4.68 0.28
CA ILE A 8 -8.75 -3.37 0.95
C ILE A 8 -9.07 -3.53 2.43
N PHE A 9 -9.96 -4.44 2.78
CA PHE A 9 -10.30 -4.74 4.17
C PHE A 9 -9.08 -5.24 4.94
N CYS A 10 -8.27 -6.13 4.35
CA CYS A 10 -7.03 -6.61 4.94
C CYS A 10 -5.99 -5.49 5.12
N ILE A 11 -5.83 -4.59 4.15
CA ILE A 11 -4.95 -3.41 4.28
C ILE A 11 -5.42 -2.53 5.44
N LEU A 12 -6.72 -2.22 5.49
CA LEU A 12 -7.31 -1.37 6.52
C LEU A 12 -7.10 -1.97 7.91
N LEU A 13 -7.41 -3.26 8.06
CA LEU A 13 -7.26 -3.98 9.31
C LEU A 13 -5.78 -4.04 9.74
N ASN A 14 -4.86 -4.36 8.83
CA ASN A 14 -3.42 -4.31 9.10
C ASN A 14 -2.94 -2.90 9.49
N THR A 15 -3.47 -1.86 8.84
CA THR A 15 -3.14 -0.45 9.14
C THR A 15 -3.67 -0.03 10.51
N ILE A 16 -4.88 -0.45 10.88
CA ILE A 16 -5.47 -0.17 12.19
C ILE A 16 -4.65 -0.87 13.28
N PHE A 17 -4.28 -2.14 13.09
CA PHE A 17 -3.43 -2.84 14.05
C PHE A 17 -2.05 -2.18 14.19
N LEU A 18 -1.47 -1.70 13.09
CA LEU A 18 -0.22 -0.93 13.14
C LEU A 18 -0.39 0.41 13.88
N ALA A 19 -1.51 1.10 13.71
CA ALA A 19 -1.80 2.35 14.42
C ALA A 19 -2.03 2.15 15.93
N LEU A 20 -2.44 0.94 16.33
CA LEU A 20 -2.64 0.53 17.72
C LEU A 20 -1.42 -0.16 18.33
N GLU A 21 -0.31 -0.26 17.59
CA GLU A 21 0.95 -0.83 18.06
C GLU A 21 1.38 -0.13 19.35
N HIS A 22 1.55 -0.90 20.43
CA HIS A 22 1.96 -0.38 21.73
C HIS A 22 3.15 -1.16 22.28
N HIS A 23 3.92 -0.50 23.16
CA HIS A 23 5.04 -1.16 23.83
C HIS A 23 4.51 -2.32 24.72
N ASN A 24 5.13 -3.50 24.65
CA ASN A 24 4.70 -4.77 25.27
C ASN A 24 3.43 -5.42 24.67
N GLN A 25 3.26 -5.40 23.36
CA GLN A 25 2.19 -6.16 22.71
C GLN A 25 2.46 -7.68 22.68
N PRO A 26 1.41 -8.52 22.60
CA PRO A 26 1.58 -9.96 22.50
C PRO A 26 2.31 -10.34 21.20
N LYS A 27 3.28 -11.25 21.29
CA LYS A 27 4.07 -11.74 20.14
C LYS A 27 3.22 -12.21 18.96
N ALA A 28 2.06 -12.79 19.22
CA ALA A 28 1.12 -13.21 18.18
C ALA A 28 0.63 -12.05 17.29
N LEU A 29 0.54 -10.83 17.83
CA LEU A 29 0.16 -9.65 17.06
C LEU A 29 1.32 -9.16 16.17
N ASP A 30 2.55 -9.17 16.71
CA ASP A 30 3.76 -8.87 15.93
C ASP A 30 3.91 -9.83 14.75
N ASP A 31 3.82 -11.14 15.02
CA ASP A 31 3.93 -12.18 14.01
C ASP A 31 2.81 -12.05 12.95
N PHE A 32 1.58 -11.75 13.38
CA PHE A 32 0.46 -11.52 12.47
C PHE A 32 0.69 -10.30 11.56
N LEU A 33 1.19 -9.19 12.13
CA LEU A 33 1.48 -7.96 11.39
C LEU A 33 2.61 -8.19 10.37
N GLU A 34 3.65 -8.93 10.74
CA GLU A 34 4.76 -9.26 9.86
C GLU A 34 4.34 -10.19 8.71
N VAL A 35 3.61 -11.27 9.02
CA VAL A 35 3.10 -12.18 7.99
C VAL A 35 2.15 -11.44 7.04
N SER A 36 1.25 -10.62 7.57
CA SER A 36 0.34 -9.80 6.77
C SER A 36 1.09 -8.84 5.86
N ASN A 37 2.17 -8.23 6.36
CA ASN A 37 3.03 -7.34 5.59
C ASN A 37 3.64 -8.04 4.37
N VAL A 38 4.25 -9.21 4.58
CA VAL A 38 4.86 -10.00 3.51
C VAL A 38 3.80 -10.41 2.47
N VAL A 39 2.67 -10.95 2.92
CA VAL A 39 1.58 -11.42 2.04
C VAL A 39 1.03 -10.27 1.19
N LEU A 40 0.73 -9.13 1.80
CA LEU A 40 0.22 -7.95 1.09
C LEU A 40 1.23 -7.42 0.08
N THR A 41 2.52 -7.38 0.43
CA THR A 41 3.59 -6.93 -0.47
C THR A 41 3.68 -7.80 -1.71
N ILE A 42 3.63 -9.14 -1.55
CA ILE A 42 3.64 -10.08 -2.69
C ILE A 42 2.42 -9.89 -3.59
N ILE A 43 1.22 -9.74 -3.00
CA ILE A 43 -0.01 -9.51 -3.77
C ILE A 43 0.11 -8.24 -4.62
N PHE A 44 0.57 -7.13 -4.04
CA PHE A 44 0.69 -5.87 -4.78
C PHE A 44 1.81 -5.88 -5.81
N LEU A 45 2.91 -6.56 -5.53
CA LEU A 45 3.98 -6.73 -6.50
C LEU A 45 3.45 -7.50 -7.72
N SER A 46 2.72 -8.59 -7.50
CA SER A 46 2.13 -9.37 -8.59
C SER A 46 1.17 -8.53 -9.44
N GLU A 47 0.35 -7.70 -8.80
CA GLU A 47 -0.55 -6.81 -9.49
C GLU A 47 0.18 -5.75 -10.32
N MET A 48 1.22 -5.12 -9.76
CA MET A 48 2.03 -4.12 -10.46
C MET A 48 2.64 -4.73 -11.72
N ILE A 49 3.20 -5.94 -11.63
CA ILE A 49 3.75 -6.67 -12.77
C ILE A 49 2.66 -6.92 -13.83
N ILE A 50 1.48 -7.41 -13.43
CA ILE A 50 0.37 -7.66 -14.36
C ILE A 50 -0.06 -6.37 -15.07
N LYS A 51 -0.16 -5.24 -14.34
CA LYS A 51 -0.50 -3.93 -14.92
C LYS A 51 0.56 -3.45 -15.92
N ILE A 52 1.84 -3.59 -15.60
CA ILE A 52 2.94 -3.19 -16.48
C ILE A 52 2.91 -4.03 -17.77
N ILE A 53 2.65 -5.33 -17.67
CA ILE A 53 2.53 -6.20 -18.85
C ILE A 53 1.31 -5.82 -19.70
N GLY A 54 0.17 -5.53 -19.07
CA GLY A 54 -1.07 -5.21 -19.78
C GLY A 54 -1.13 -3.82 -20.40
N LEU A 55 -0.56 -2.81 -19.74
CA LEU A 55 -0.62 -1.40 -20.16
C LEU A 55 0.67 -0.92 -20.86
N GLY A 56 1.76 -1.69 -20.73
CA GLY A 56 3.11 -1.24 -21.07
C GLY A 56 3.67 -0.25 -20.03
N LEU A 57 5.00 -0.09 -20.01
CA LEU A 57 5.67 0.78 -19.05
C LEU A 57 5.23 2.25 -19.18
N PHE A 58 5.11 2.75 -20.41
CA PHE A 58 4.70 4.13 -20.67
C PHE A 58 3.22 4.38 -20.29
N GLY A 59 2.33 3.42 -20.57
CA GLY A 59 0.92 3.52 -20.17
C GLY A 59 0.75 3.45 -18.65
N TYR A 60 1.57 2.65 -17.98
CA TYR A 60 1.59 2.59 -16.51
C TYR A 60 1.99 3.92 -15.87
N LEU A 61 3.04 4.56 -16.40
CA LEU A 61 3.60 5.81 -15.86
C LEU A 61 2.76 7.06 -16.18
N GLN A 62 1.81 7.00 -17.12
CA GLN A 62 0.90 8.12 -17.38
C GLN A 62 -0.16 8.31 -16.29
N ASP A 63 -0.47 7.27 -15.53
CA ASP A 63 -1.47 7.34 -14.46
C ASP A 63 -0.80 7.63 -13.11
N THR A 64 -1.02 8.84 -12.59
CA THR A 64 -0.50 9.32 -11.29
C THR A 64 -0.80 8.34 -10.15
N PHE A 65 -1.96 7.68 -10.16
CA PHE A 65 -2.34 6.74 -9.11
C PHE A 65 -1.61 5.40 -9.23
N ASN A 66 -1.22 4.99 -10.45
CA ASN A 66 -0.36 3.83 -10.66
C ASN A 66 1.10 4.13 -10.26
N ILE A 67 1.59 5.36 -10.48
CA ILE A 67 2.89 5.79 -9.95
C ILE A 67 2.91 5.72 -8.43
N LEU A 68 1.88 6.25 -7.76
CA LEU A 68 1.75 6.17 -6.30
C LEU A 68 1.74 4.72 -5.80
N ASP A 69 1.00 3.83 -6.47
CA ASP A 69 0.98 2.39 -6.13
C ASP A 69 2.36 1.75 -6.29
N ALA A 70 3.10 2.09 -7.35
CA ALA A 70 4.47 1.60 -7.58
C ALA A 70 5.44 2.06 -6.50
N ILE A 71 5.39 3.34 -6.09
CA ILE A 71 6.22 3.86 -4.99
C ILE A 71 5.98 3.03 -3.73
N ILE A 72 4.72 2.75 -3.38
CA ILE A 72 4.40 1.97 -2.19
C ILE A 72 4.92 0.52 -2.30
N VAL A 73 4.84 -0.11 -3.48
CA VAL A 73 5.41 -1.45 -3.70
C VAL A 73 6.92 -1.44 -3.53
N ILE A 74 7.62 -0.47 -4.12
CA ILE A 74 9.08 -0.34 -4.02
C ILE A 74 9.51 -0.14 -2.56
N VAL A 75 8.85 0.78 -1.84
CA VAL A 75 9.13 1.03 -0.42
C VAL A 75 8.91 -0.24 0.42
N SER A 76 7.85 -1.00 0.13
CA SER A 76 7.57 -2.26 0.84
C SER A 76 8.60 -3.35 0.53
N MET A 77 9.12 -3.42 -0.70
CA MET A 77 10.20 -4.34 -1.07
C MET A 77 11.51 -3.99 -0.38
N VAL A 78 11.84 -2.70 -0.31
CA VAL A 78 13.03 -2.20 0.39
C VAL A 78 12.94 -2.51 1.88
N GLU A 79 11.77 -2.34 2.50
CA GLU A 79 11.53 -2.72 3.89
C GLU A 79 11.80 -4.22 4.14
N LEU A 80 11.27 -5.11 3.27
CA LEU A 80 11.50 -6.55 3.40
C LEU A 80 12.97 -6.95 3.20
N GLY A 81 13.69 -6.27 2.30
CA GLY A 81 15.12 -6.53 2.09
C GLY A 81 16.03 -6.03 3.21
N LEU A 82 15.57 -5.03 3.98
CA LEU A 82 16.33 -4.38 5.05
C LEU A 82 15.99 -4.91 6.45
N GLN A 83 15.38 -6.10 6.57
CA GLN A 83 14.95 -6.72 7.84
C GLN A 83 16.06 -6.86 8.92
N GLY A 84 17.32 -6.52 8.64
CA GLY A 84 18.42 -6.47 9.61
C GLY A 84 18.71 -5.11 10.27
N GLY A 85 18.05 -4.00 9.88
CA GLY A 85 18.35 -2.66 10.41
C GLY A 85 17.13 -2.00 11.05
N GLY A 86 17.09 -1.95 12.39
CA GLY A 86 16.00 -1.39 13.21
C GLY A 86 15.78 0.13 13.07
N ILE A 87 15.52 0.62 11.86
CA ILE A 87 15.20 2.02 11.61
C ILE A 87 13.68 2.19 11.75
N SER A 88 13.26 2.90 12.79
CA SER A 88 11.85 3.20 13.10
C SER A 88 11.07 3.81 11.91
N VAL A 89 11.79 4.47 10.99
CA VAL A 89 11.24 5.04 9.75
C VAL A 89 10.55 3.99 8.88
N PHE A 90 11.09 2.77 8.75
CA PHE A 90 10.47 1.74 7.90
C PHE A 90 9.11 1.27 8.44
N ARG A 91 8.92 1.29 9.76
CA ARG A 91 7.62 1.03 10.38
C ARG A 91 6.59 2.09 10.00
N ALA A 92 6.98 3.36 10.04
CA ALA A 92 6.11 4.46 9.64
C ALA A 92 5.75 4.41 8.14
N LEU A 93 6.66 3.96 7.28
CA LEU A 93 6.43 3.84 5.84
C LEU A 93 5.32 2.82 5.49
N ARG A 94 5.04 1.85 6.35
CA ARG A 94 3.90 0.93 6.17
C ARG A 94 2.56 1.66 6.13
N LEU A 95 2.42 2.78 6.84
CA LEU A 95 1.21 3.62 6.83
C LEU A 95 0.92 4.16 5.43
N LEU A 96 1.93 4.31 4.56
CA LEU A 96 1.73 4.73 3.18
C LEU A 96 0.82 3.77 2.41
N ARG A 97 0.70 2.52 2.84
CA ARG A 97 -0.19 1.53 2.20
C ARG A 97 -1.66 1.90 2.32
N VAL A 98 -2.06 2.73 3.29
CA VAL A 98 -3.44 3.26 3.35
C VAL A 98 -3.79 4.04 2.08
N PHE A 99 -2.81 4.72 1.48
CA PHE A 99 -3.00 5.44 0.23
C PHE A 99 -3.24 4.52 -0.97
N LYS A 100 -2.99 3.20 -0.87
CA LYS A 100 -3.43 2.26 -1.92
C LYS A 100 -4.94 2.27 -2.10
N MET A 101 -5.71 2.62 -1.07
CA MET A 101 -7.16 2.77 -1.18
C MET A 101 -7.54 3.83 -2.21
N LEU A 102 -6.72 4.87 -2.39
CA LEU A 102 -6.96 5.91 -3.40
C LEU A 102 -7.09 5.32 -4.81
N ASN A 103 -6.25 4.34 -5.15
CA ASN A 103 -6.26 3.73 -6.47
C ASN A 103 -7.39 2.69 -6.65
N ARG A 104 -8.02 2.23 -5.57
CA ARG A 104 -9.08 1.21 -5.59
C ARG A 104 -10.48 1.78 -5.45
N TRP A 105 -10.62 2.82 -4.65
CA TRP A 105 -11.89 3.46 -4.35
C TRP A 105 -12.17 4.52 -5.40
N LYS A 106 -12.93 4.13 -6.43
CA LYS A 106 -13.28 5.03 -7.55
C LYS A 106 -13.86 6.37 -7.08
N GLY A 107 -14.69 6.37 -6.03
CA GLY A 107 -15.23 7.60 -5.45
C GLY A 107 -14.14 8.49 -4.85
N LEU A 108 -13.21 7.91 -4.09
CA LEU A 108 -12.11 8.66 -3.48
C LEU A 108 -11.13 9.19 -4.53
N ARG A 109 -10.86 8.40 -5.58
CA ARG A 109 -10.05 8.83 -6.74
C ARG A 109 -10.68 10.05 -7.42
N MET A 110 -11.99 9.98 -7.69
CA MET A 110 -12.74 11.08 -8.30
C MET A 110 -12.72 12.33 -7.44
N LEU A 111 -12.97 12.20 -6.12
CA LEU A 111 -12.92 13.32 -5.19
C LEU A 111 -11.54 13.99 -5.20
N ILE A 112 -10.46 13.21 -5.15
CA ILE A 112 -9.10 13.74 -5.18
C ILE A 112 -8.82 14.45 -6.51
N SER A 113 -9.16 13.85 -7.65
CA SER A 113 -8.99 14.49 -8.96
C SER A 113 -9.69 15.84 -9.04
N VAL A 114 -10.95 15.92 -8.61
CA VAL A 114 -11.72 17.18 -8.61
C VAL A 114 -11.12 18.21 -7.66
N THR A 115 -10.69 17.80 -6.45
CA THR A 115 -10.07 18.75 -5.51
C THR A 115 -8.73 19.27 -6.01
N LEU A 116 -7.93 18.44 -6.69
CA LEU A 116 -6.64 18.87 -7.24
C LEU A 116 -6.83 19.81 -8.43
N GLU A 117 -7.82 19.55 -9.29
CA GLU A 117 -8.21 20.45 -10.38
C GLU A 117 -8.67 21.81 -9.83
N ALA A 118 -9.52 21.83 -8.81
CA ALA A 118 -10.02 23.05 -8.19
C ALA A 118 -8.94 23.87 -7.44
N ILE A 119 -7.84 23.26 -7.01
CA ILE A 119 -6.69 23.95 -6.38
C ILE A 119 -5.72 24.48 -7.44
N ALA A 120 -5.70 23.87 -8.63
CA ALA A 120 -4.82 24.26 -9.72
C ALA A 120 -5.34 25.46 -10.53
N GLU A 121 -6.61 25.81 -10.36
CA GLU A 121 -7.31 26.98 -10.93
C GLU A 121 -7.23 28.19 -9.99
#